data_AF-A0A3B4WTM0-F1
#
_entry.id   AF-A0A3B4WTM0-F1
#
_cell.length_a   1.000
_cell.length_b   1.000
_cell.length_c   1.000
_cell.angle_alpha   90.00
_cell.angle_beta   90.00
_cell.angle_gamma   90.00
#
_symmetry.space_group_name_H-M   'P 1'
#
loop_
_entity.id
_entity.type
_entity.pdbx_description
1 polymer ?
#
loop_
_entity_poly.entity_id
_entity_poly.type
_entity_poly.pdbx_seq_one_letter_code
_entity_poly.pdbx_strand_id
1 'polypeptide(L)'
;MNSIVESPQIVRRLSWVENYWPDDALLGKPKVTKYCLICVKDSYTDFHIECGGASVWYHILKVCHASGRRPITARCSSLTKWTSVTNAL
;
A
#
# COMPACT_ATOMS: atom_id res chain seq x y z
N MET A 1 -11.87 -4.50 9.49
CA MET A 1 -10.56 -3.84 9.31
C MET A 1 -10.60 -2.57 8.46
N ASN A 2 -11.60 -2.37 7.59
CA ASN A 2 -11.69 -1.18 6.73
C ASN A 2 -11.81 0.18 7.45
N SER A 3 -12.16 0.19 8.73
CA SER A 3 -12.34 1.41 9.54
C SER A 3 -11.07 1.91 10.22
N ILE A 4 -9.98 1.12 10.25
CA ILE A 4 -8.75 1.48 10.98
C ILE A 4 -7.78 2.26 10.09
N VAL A 5 -7.82 2.01 8.78
CA VAL A 5 -6.92 2.63 7.80
C VAL A 5 -7.74 3.26 6.70
N GLU A 6 -7.52 4.55 6.46
CA GLU A 6 -8.05 5.26 5.30
C GLU A 6 -6.97 5.52 4.27
N SER A 7 -7.34 5.42 2.99
CA SER A 7 -6.48 5.83 1.89
C SER A 7 -6.29 7.36 1.90
N PRO A 8 -5.12 7.85 1.45
CA PRO A 8 -4.88 9.28 1.28
C PRO A 8 -5.96 9.92 0.40
N GLN A 9 -6.32 11.17 0.71
CA GLN A 9 -7.38 11.87 -0.03
C GLN A 9 -7.09 11.96 -1.53
N ILE A 10 -5.83 12.14 -1.92
CA ILE A 10 -5.45 12.20 -3.34
C ILE A 10 -5.70 10.89 -4.08
N VAL A 11 -5.49 9.74 -3.43
CA VAL A 11 -5.74 8.42 -4.03
C VAL A 11 -7.23 8.25 -4.31
N ARG A 12 -8.07 8.64 -3.35
CA ARG A 12 -9.53 8.61 -3.52
C ARG A 12 -10.01 9.51 -4.65
N ARG A 13 -9.46 10.73 -4.73
CA ARG A 13 -9.78 11.71 -5.79
C ARG A 13 -9.37 11.25 -7.19
N LEU A 14 -8.30 10.48 -7.32
CA LEU A 14 -7.79 10.01 -8.62
C LEU A 14 -8.31 8.62 -9.00
N SER A 15 -8.78 7.83 -8.04
CA SER A 15 -9.20 6.44 -8.25
C SER A 15 -10.36 6.33 -9.25
N TRP A 16 -10.13 5.64 -10.36
CA TRP A 16 -11.21 5.37 -11.32
C TRP A 16 -12.30 4.49 -10.72
N VAL A 17 -11.91 3.53 -9.88
CA VAL A 17 -12.84 2.61 -9.22
C VAL A 17 -13.74 3.34 -8.22
N GLU A 18 -13.23 4.36 -7.53
CA GLU A 18 -14.06 5.12 -6.59
C GLU A 18 -14.98 6.13 -7.28
N ASN A 19 -14.53 6.76 -8.38
CA ASN A 19 -15.25 7.88 -8.99
C ASN A 19 -16.12 7.51 -10.19
N TYR A 20 -15.80 6.43 -10.92
CA TYR A 20 -16.43 6.12 -12.21
C TYR A 20 -16.95 4.68 -12.32
N TRP A 21 -16.74 3.82 -11.32
CA TRP A 21 -17.26 2.47 -11.38
C TRP A 21 -18.78 2.46 -11.11
N PRO A 22 -19.60 1.91 -12.03
CA PRO A 22 -21.04 1.89 -11.86
C PRO A 22 -21.49 0.90 -10.77
N ASP A 23 -22.50 1.28 -10.00
CA ASP A 23 -23.05 0.43 -8.93
C ASP A 23 -23.87 -0.75 -9.48
N ASP A 24 -24.41 -0.62 -10.70
CA ASP A 24 -25.18 -1.62 -11.44
C ASP A 24 -24.33 -2.45 -12.41
N ALA A 25 -23.01 -2.39 -12.29
CA ALA A 25 -22.10 -3.19 -13.10
C ALA A 25 -22.39 -4.70 -12.92
N LEU A 26 -22.58 -5.41 -14.03
CA LEU A 26 -22.70 -6.88 -14.05
C LEU A 26 -21.46 -7.56 -13.44
N LEU A 27 -20.30 -6.91 -13.57
CA LEU A 27 -19.05 -7.32 -12.96
C LEU A 27 -18.88 -6.58 -11.62
N GLY A 28 -18.55 -7.33 -10.57
CA GLY A 28 -18.37 -6.77 -9.23
C GLY A 28 -17.25 -5.71 -9.17
N LYS A 29 -17.43 -4.71 -8.30
CA LYS A 29 -16.46 -3.64 -8.07
C LYS A 29 -15.10 -4.19 -7.64
N PRO A 30 -13.98 -3.77 -8.27
CA PRO A 30 -12.64 -4.20 -7.89
C PRO A 30 -12.31 -3.83 -6.44
N LYS A 31 -11.85 -4.79 -5.64
CA LYS A 31 -11.48 -4.61 -4.23
C LYS A 31 -9.97 -4.58 -4.05
N VAL A 32 -9.33 -3.56 -4.63
CA VAL A 32 -7.85 -3.43 -4.68
C VAL A 32 -7.31 -2.17 -3.97
N THR A 33 -8.07 -1.59 -3.04
CA THR A 33 -7.75 -0.29 -2.46
C THR A 33 -6.95 -0.35 -1.16
N LYS A 34 -6.98 -1.47 -0.43
CA LYS A 34 -6.35 -1.63 0.89
C LYS A 34 -5.68 -2.99 0.99
N TYR A 35 -4.36 -2.98 1.19
CA TYR A 35 -3.56 -4.17 1.44
C TYR A 35 -2.73 -3.97 2.72
N CYS A 36 -2.56 -5.04 3.49
CA CYS A 36 -1.63 -5.09 4.61
C CYS A 36 -0.49 -6.04 4.24
N LEU A 37 0.71 -5.49 4.08
CA LEU A 37 1.90 -6.27 3.80
C LEU A 37 2.69 -6.42 5.10
N ILE A 38 3.00 -7.66 5.46
CA ILE A 38 3.82 -8.00 6.62
C ILE A 38 5.09 -8.65 6.09
N CYS A 39 6.22 -7.98 6.27
CA CYS A 39 7.51 -8.47 5.81
C CYS A 39 8.38 -8.83 7.02
N VAL A 40 9.04 -9.98 6.96
CA VAL A 40 10.12 -10.33 7.89
C VAL A 40 11.43 -9.74 7.40
N LYS A 41 12.44 -9.69 8.28
CA LYS A 41 13.80 -9.28 7.89
C LYS A 41 14.28 -10.10 6.67
N ASP A 42 14.94 -9.43 5.74
CA ASP A 42 15.49 -10.01 4.50
C ASP A 42 14.43 -10.53 3.49
N SER A 43 13.17 -10.09 3.62
CA SER A 43 12.16 -10.30 2.57
C SER A 43 12.49 -9.47 1.33
N TYR A 44 12.38 -10.08 0.15
CA TYR A 44 12.62 -9.44 -1.15
C TYR A 44 11.45 -9.72 -2.11
N THR A 45 11.03 -8.69 -2.83
CA THR A 45 10.09 -8.80 -3.95
C THR A 45 10.83 -8.36 -5.20
N ASP A 46 10.85 -9.21 -6.21
CA ASP A 46 11.56 -8.92 -7.45
C ASP A 46 10.91 -7.78 -8.25
N PHE A 47 11.63 -7.24 -9.22
CA PHE A 47 11.14 -6.16 -10.07
C PHE A 47 9.85 -6.58 -10.78
N HIS A 48 8.80 -5.77 -10.64
CA HIS A 48 7.51 -6.00 -11.28
C HIS A 48 6.78 -4.69 -11.57
N ILE A 49 5.80 -4.77 -12.47
CA ILE A 49 4.81 -3.73 -12.72
C ILE A 49 3.52 -4.15 -12.01
N GLU A 50 2.86 -3.19 -11.38
CA GLU A 50 1.60 -3.43 -10.69
C GLU A 50 0.50 -3.86 -11.66
N CYS A 51 -0.42 -4.70 -11.19
CA CYS A 51 -1.47 -5.27 -12.03
C CYS A 51 -2.30 -4.17 -12.70
N GLY A 52 -2.47 -4.26 -14.02
CA GLY A 52 -3.22 -3.27 -14.81
C GLY A 52 -2.51 -1.92 -14.94
N GLY A 53 -1.21 -1.83 -14.67
CA GLY A 53 -0.47 -0.57 -14.71
C GLY A 53 -0.93 0.43 -13.64
N ALA A 54 -1.51 -0.07 -12.55
CA ALA A 54 -2.07 0.76 -11.49
C ALA A 54 -0.98 1.57 -10.77
N SER A 55 -1.32 2.80 -10.39
CA SER A 55 -0.52 3.57 -9.43
C SER A 55 -0.80 3.07 -8.02
N VAL A 56 0.24 2.94 -7.20
CA VAL A 56 0.14 2.42 -5.82
C VAL A 56 0.69 3.41 -4.81
N TRP A 57 0.11 3.41 -3.62
CA TRP A 57 0.58 4.18 -2.48
C TRP A 57 0.98 3.21 -1.35
N TYR A 58 2.11 3.49 -0.69
CA TYR A 58 2.60 2.69 0.42
C TYR A 58 2.79 3.56 1.66
N HIS A 59 2.35 3.06 2.81
CA HIS A 59 2.67 3.62 4.12
C HIS A 59 3.42 2.58 4.94
N ILE A 60 4.69 2.87 5.27
CA ILE A 60 5.55 1.93 6.00
C ILE A 60 5.31 2.10 7.50
N LEU A 61 4.68 1.11 8.13
CA LEU A 61 4.59 1.00 9.58
C LEU A 61 5.70 0.07 10.10
N LYS A 62 6.55 0.57 11.01
CA LYS A 62 7.62 -0.22 11.62
C LYS A 62 7.18 -0.69 13.00
N VAL A 63 7.04 -2.00 13.16
CA VAL A 63 6.77 -2.64 14.45
C VAL A 63 8.02 -3.42 14.86
N CYS A 64 8.70 -2.97 15.90
CA CYS A 64 9.83 -3.67 16.48
C CYS A 64 9.43 -4.19 17.85
N HIS A 65 9.24 -5.51 17.98
CA HIS A 65 9.00 -6.12 19.27
C HIS A 65 10.35 -6.53 19.87
N ALA A 66 10.94 -5.65 20.68
CA ALA A 66 12.07 -6.03 21.53
C ALA A 66 11.50 -6.71 22.77
N SER A 67 11.75 -8.01 22.92
CA SER A 67 11.39 -8.78 24.12
C SER A 67 11.95 -8.10 25.37
N GLY A 68 11.09 -7.46 26.15
CA GLY A 68 11.40 -6.87 27.46
C GLY A 68 11.19 -5.35 27.63
N ARG A 69 10.89 -4.58 26.59
CA ARG A 69 10.45 -3.17 26.72
C ARG A 69 9.24 -2.93 25.82
N ARG A 70 8.30 -2.08 26.29
CA ARG A 70 7.09 -1.66 25.58
C ARG A 70 7.39 -1.41 24.09
N PRO A 71 6.42 -1.57 23.16
CA PRO A 71 6.66 -1.33 21.74
C PRO A 71 7.05 0.15 21.53
N ILE A 72 8.35 0.40 21.56
CA ILE A 72 8.94 1.67 21.16
C ILE A 72 8.85 1.64 19.64
N THR A 73 8.28 2.68 19.03
CA THR A 73 8.41 2.95 17.60
C THR A 73 9.89 3.19 17.28
N ALA A 74 10.67 2.12 17.23
CA ALA A 74 12.07 2.16 16.90
C ALA A 74 12.19 2.36 15.39
N ARG A 75 12.93 3.41 15.02
CA ARG A 75 13.26 3.75 13.65
C ARG A 75 14.17 2.66 13.07
N CYS A 76 13.61 1.57 12.57
CA CYS A 76 14.35 0.57 11.79
C CYS A 76 14.61 1.15 10.39
N SER A 77 15.66 1.96 10.24
CA SER A 77 16.05 2.60 8.99
C SER A 77 16.71 1.59 8.03
N SER A 78 15.93 0.75 7.36
CA SER A 78 16.42 -0.02 6.21
C SER A 78 15.23 -0.47 5.35
N LEU A 79 14.51 0.47 4.77
CA LEU A 79 13.57 0.21 3.67
C LEU A 79 13.34 1.52 2.90
N THR A 80 14.44 2.14 2.48
CA THR A 80 14.38 3.33 1.64
C THR A 80 15.33 3.18 0.46
N LYS A 81 15.06 2.19 -0.39
CA LYS A 81 15.46 2.26 -1.79
C LYS A 81 14.39 1.62 -2.67
N TRP A 82 13.21 2.23 -2.65
CA TRP A 82 12.26 2.07 -3.73
C TRP A 82 12.56 3.15 -4.77
N THR A 83 13.18 2.77 -5.88
CA THR A 83 13.19 3.61 -7.08
C THR A 83 11.79 3.54 -7.68
N SER A 84 10.95 4.52 -7.34
CA SER A 84 9.74 4.78 -8.11
C SER A 84 10.17 5.23 -9.51
N VAL A 85 10.14 4.32 -10.48
CA VAL A 85 10.08 4.74 -11.88
C VAL A 85 8.64 5.19 -12.10
N THR A 86 8.37 6.46 -11.81
CA THR A 86 7.24 7.14 -12.43
C THR A 86 7.50 7.09 -13.93
N ASN A 87 6.58 6.47 -14.68
CA ASN A 87 6.62 6.53 -16.13
C ASN A 87 6.80 7.98 -16.56
N ALA A 88 7.84 8.18 -17.36
CA ALA A 88 8.08 9.37 -18.14
C ALA A 88 6.82 9.71 -18.95
N LEU A 89 6.40 10.96 -18.85
CA LEU A 89 5.88 11.67 -20.01
C LEU A 89 7.06 12.30 -20.73
#